data_AF-A0A327MJB8-F1
#
_entry.id   AF-A0A327MJB8-F1
#
_cell.length_a   1.000
_cell.length_b   1.000
_cell.length_c   1.000
_cell.angle_alpha   90.00
_cell.angle_beta   90.00
_cell.angle_gamma   90.00
#
_symmetry.space_group_name_H-M   'P 1'
#
loop_
_entity.id
_entity.type
_entity.pdbx_description
1 polymer ?
#
loop_
_entity_poly.entity_id
_entity_poly.type
_entity_poly.pdbx_seq_one_letter_code
_entity_poly.pdbx_strand_id
1 'polypeptide(L)'
;MLLLAACTGLGLPAAPAADPEAFASRASGIGMLVRAAHLCGIPLSQGAQDRAARIEVAAIAWQQSRGGVPARDAFLRAMAPPRFDGRSRKTEREEWCAARRPTVQELDGRLTGPEGDRLIEQAEAVQRRPG
;
A
#
# COMPACT_ATOMS: atom_id res chain seq x y z
N MET A 1 54.08 20.15 5.19
CA MET A 1 53.26 19.70 4.04
C MET A 1 52.02 19.00 4.59
N LEU A 2 50.91 19.72 4.70
CA LEU A 2 49.60 19.11 4.95
C LEU A 2 48.97 18.76 3.60
N LEU A 3 48.71 17.46 3.38
CA LEU A 3 47.88 16.96 2.29
C LEU A 3 46.49 16.66 2.87
N LEU A 4 45.56 17.60 2.74
CA LEU A 4 44.14 17.36 3.02
C LEU A 4 43.47 16.98 1.70
N ALA A 5 43.19 15.69 1.56
CA ALA A 5 42.33 15.15 0.51
C ALA A 5 40.90 15.63 0.74
N ALA A 6 40.42 16.56 -0.08
CA ALA A 6 39.03 16.94 -0.12
C ALA A 6 38.25 15.83 -0.85
N CYS A 7 37.54 14.99 -0.10
CA CYS A 7 36.47 14.15 -0.62
C CYS A 7 35.33 15.04 -1.11
N THR A 8 35.32 15.34 -2.41
CA THR A 8 34.12 15.82 -3.10
C THR A 8 33.16 14.66 -3.25
N GLY A 9 32.45 14.35 -2.16
CA GLY A 9 31.27 13.51 -2.22
C GLY A 9 30.24 14.22 -3.10
N LEU A 10 30.06 13.74 -4.33
CA LEU A 10 28.89 14.08 -5.13
C LEU A 10 27.66 13.64 -4.33
N GLY A 11 27.05 14.61 -3.64
CA GLY A 11 25.72 14.44 -3.08
C GLY A 11 24.76 14.21 -4.24
N LEU A 12 24.44 12.95 -4.51
CA LEU A 12 23.26 12.62 -5.30
C LEU A 12 22.07 13.33 -4.65
N PRO A 13 21.18 13.97 -5.43
CA PRO A 13 19.99 14.58 -4.87
C PRO A 13 19.24 13.50 -4.11
N ALA A 14 19.04 13.73 -2.80
CA ALA A 14 18.19 12.88 -1.99
C ALA A 14 16.83 12.79 -2.70
N ALA A 15 16.39 11.56 -2.98
CA ALA A 15 15.06 11.34 -3.53
C ALA A 15 14.05 12.11 -2.68
N PRO A 16 13.03 12.77 -3.29
CA PRO A 16 12.05 13.53 -2.54
C PRO A 16 11.48 12.64 -1.43
N ALA A 17 11.53 13.13 -0.20
CA ALA A 17 11.08 12.38 0.97
C ALA A 17 9.63 11.94 0.72
N ALA A 18 9.38 10.63 0.69
CA ALA A 18 8.04 10.09 0.45
C ALA A 18 7.03 10.75 1.41
N ASP A 19 5.95 11.33 0.89
CA ASP A 19 4.87 11.85 1.73
C ASP A 19 4.18 10.65 2.40
N PRO A 20 4.31 10.46 3.73
CA PRO A 20 3.77 9.30 4.41
C PRO A 20 2.24 9.26 4.42
N GLU A 21 1.57 10.42 4.40
CA GLU A 21 0.11 10.48 4.38
C GLU A 21 -0.40 10.05 3.01
N ALA A 22 0.22 10.55 1.92
CA ALA A 22 -0.08 10.08 0.57
C ALA A 22 0.23 8.58 0.40
N PHE A 23 1.34 8.10 0.96
CA PHE A 23 1.69 6.68 0.97
C PHE A 23 0.61 5.85 1.69
N ALA A 24 0.20 6.25 2.90
CA ALA A 24 -0.80 5.53 3.68
C ALA A 24 -2.16 5.52 2.96
N SER A 25 -2.59 6.65 2.40
CA SER A 25 -3.82 6.71 1.59
C SER A 25 -3.79 5.72 0.42
N ARG A 26 -2.67 5.66 -0.31
CA ARG A 26 -2.48 4.70 -1.41
C ARG A 26 -2.45 3.26 -0.93
N ALA A 27 -1.77 2.97 0.19
CA ALA A 27 -1.75 1.66 0.81
C ALA A 27 -3.15 1.19 1.22
N SER A 28 -4.01 2.09 1.73
CA SER A 28 -5.41 1.77 2.03
C SER A 28 -6.18 1.34 0.79
N GLY A 29 -5.99 2.04 -0.34
CA GLY A 29 -6.62 1.68 -1.61
C GLY A 29 -6.15 0.32 -2.14
N ILE A 30 -4.84 0.04 -2.07
CA ILE A 30 -4.25 -1.24 -2.45
C ILE A 30 -4.86 -2.37 -1.62
N GLY A 31 -4.86 -2.24 -0.29
CA GLY A 31 -5.37 -3.31 0.54
C GLY A 31 -6.87 -3.55 0.36
N MET A 32 -7.66 -2.48 0.14
CA MET A 32 -9.09 -2.64 -0.18
C MET A 32 -9.28 -3.50 -1.43
N LEU A 33 -8.49 -3.27 -2.48
CA LEU A 33 -8.53 -4.06 -3.70
C LEU A 33 -8.01 -5.49 -3.51
N VAL A 34 -7.01 -5.73 -2.65
CA VAL A 34 -6.57 -7.09 -2.29
C VAL A 34 -7.69 -7.86 -1.59
N ARG A 35 -8.35 -7.23 -0.62
CA ARG A 35 -9.52 -7.83 0.05
C ARG A 35 -10.70 -8.01 -0.91
N ALA A 36 -10.91 -7.08 -1.84
CA ALA A 36 -11.90 -7.24 -2.91
C ALA A 36 -11.59 -8.43 -3.80
N ALA A 37 -10.32 -8.61 -4.20
CA ALA A 37 -9.87 -9.73 -5.01
C ALA A 37 -10.19 -11.07 -4.32
N HIS A 38 -9.83 -11.18 -3.03
CA HIS A 38 -10.14 -12.36 -2.23
C HIS A 38 -11.65 -12.61 -2.11
N LEU A 39 -12.42 -11.57 -1.80
CA LEU A 39 -13.88 -11.66 -1.66
C LEU A 39 -14.57 -12.05 -2.98
N CYS A 40 -14.03 -11.63 -4.11
CA CYS A 40 -14.62 -11.85 -5.44
C CYS A 40 -14.03 -13.06 -6.19
N GLY A 41 -13.06 -13.78 -5.60
CA GLY A 41 -12.38 -14.88 -6.26
C GLY A 41 -11.58 -14.45 -7.50
N ILE A 42 -11.07 -13.22 -7.52
CA ILE A 42 -10.21 -12.72 -8.59
C ILE A 42 -8.77 -13.04 -8.21
N PRO A 43 -8.03 -13.81 -9.02
CA PRO A 43 -6.66 -14.15 -8.70
C PRO A 43 -5.75 -12.92 -8.79
N LEU A 44 -4.84 -12.81 -7.82
CA LEU A 44 -3.67 -11.93 -7.86
C LEU A 44 -2.42 -12.81 -7.94
N SER A 45 -1.42 -12.37 -8.68
CA SER A 45 -0.11 -13.02 -8.69
C SER A 45 0.51 -13.04 -7.29
N GLN A 46 1.35 -14.04 -7.01
CA GLN A 46 2.05 -14.13 -5.73
C GLN A 46 2.92 -12.89 -5.46
N GLY A 47 3.61 -12.39 -6.49
CA GLY A 47 4.42 -11.17 -6.38
C GLY A 47 3.60 -9.92 -6.01
N ALA A 48 2.38 -9.78 -6.57
CA ALA A 48 1.49 -8.69 -6.19
C ALA A 48 1.00 -8.82 -4.74
N GLN A 49 0.66 -10.03 -4.30
CA GLN A 49 0.24 -10.29 -2.91
C GLN A 49 1.36 -9.98 -1.92
N ASP A 50 2.58 -10.43 -2.18
CA ASP A 50 3.74 -10.19 -1.31
C ASP A 50 4.07 -8.70 -1.22
N ARG A 51 4.05 -7.99 -2.35
CA ARG A 51 4.30 -6.55 -2.37
C ARG A 51 3.20 -5.77 -1.66
N ALA A 52 1.93 -6.11 -1.89
CA ALA A 52 0.81 -5.49 -1.17
C ALA A 52 0.93 -5.68 0.34
N ALA A 53 1.28 -6.88 0.81
CA ALA A 53 1.46 -7.17 2.23
C ALA A 53 2.55 -6.28 2.85
N ARG A 54 3.70 -6.11 2.18
CA ARG A 54 4.79 -5.23 2.64
C ARG A 54 4.35 -3.77 2.73
N ILE A 55 3.61 -3.29 1.73
CA ILE A 55 3.06 -1.92 1.69
C ILE A 55 2.06 -1.72 2.84
N GLU A 56 1.14 -2.67 3.05
CA GLU A 56 0.15 -2.63 4.13
C GLU A 56 0.82 -2.61 5.51
N VAL A 57 1.82 -3.46 5.75
CA VAL A 57 2.56 -3.50 7.03
C VAL A 57 3.23 -2.15 7.33
N ALA A 58 3.88 -1.53 6.34
CA ALA A 58 4.48 -0.22 6.53
C ALA A 58 3.44 0.86 6.86
N ALA A 59 2.30 0.88 6.17
CA ALA A 59 1.23 1.85 6.43
C ALA A 59 0.56 1.65 7.80
N ILE A 60 0.34 0.39 8.20
CA ILE A 60 -0.17 0.02 9.53
C ILE A 60 0.78 0.51 10.63
N ALA A 61 2.07 0.23 10.48
CA ALA A 61 3.09 0.66 11.44
C ALA A 61 3.14 2.19 11.57
N TRP A 62 3.06 2.90 10.44
CA TRP A 62 3.05 4.36 10.43
C TRP A 62 1.78 4.97 11.06
N GLN A 63 0.60 4.42 10.77
CA GLN A 63 -0.64 4.87 11.41
C GLN A 63 -0.59 4.64 12.93
N GLN A 64 -0.03 3.50 13.34
CA GLN A 64 0.16 3.17 14.75
C GLN A 64 1.17 4.10 15.44
N SER A 65 2.27 4.49 14.79
CA SER A 65 3.22 5.43 15.40
C SER A 65 2.64 6.83 15.53
N ARG A 66 1.80 7.27 14.57
CA ARG A 66 1.21 8.62 14.58
C ARG A 66 0.05 8.80 15.57
N GLY A 67 -0.80 7.78 15.72
CA GLY A 67 -2.04 7.91 16.48
C GLY A 67 -2.40 6.70 17.33
N GLY A 68 -1.43 5.82 17.58
CA GLY A 68 -1.61 4.61 18.37
C GLY A 68 -2.57 3.59 17.74
N VAL A 69 -3.09 2.72 18.60
CA VAL A 69 -4.06 1.68 18.23
C VAL A 69 -5.31 2.24 17.54
N PRO A 70 -5.91 3.37 17.96
CA PRO A 70 -7.10 3.90 17.30
C PRO A 70 -6.87 4.28 15.83
N ALA A 71 -5.74 4.90 15.50
CA ALA A 71 -5.39 5.27 14.13
C ALA A 71 -5.13 4.03 13.26
N ARG A 72 -4.42 3.03 13.81
CA ARG A 72 -4.27 1.72 13.18
C ARG A 72 -5.62 1.08 12.85
N ASP A 73 -6.52 1.05 13.82
CA ASP A 73 -7.82 0.39 13.64
C ASP A 73 -8.73 1.17 12.68
N ALA A 74 -8.65 2.50 12.66
CA ALA A 74 -9.33 3.32 11.66
C ALA A 74 -8.82 3.01 10.24
N PHE A 75 -7.51 2.86 10.08
CA PHE A 75 -6.89 2.46 8.82
C PHE A 75 -7.36 1.07 8.37
N LEU A 76 -7.35 0.08 9.27
CA LEU A 76 -7.87 -1.26 8.99
C LEU A 76 -9.35 -1.26 8.57
N ARG A 77 -10.18 -0.39 9.17
CA ARG A 77 -11.59 -0.23 8.78
C ARG A 77 -11.76 0.42 7.41
N ALA A 78 -10.98 1.45 7.07
CA ALA A 78 -11.03 2.10 5.75
C ALA A 78 -10.68 1.14 4.61
N MET A 79 -9.94 0.11 4.95
CA MET A 79 -9.47 -0.95 4.08
C MET A 79 -10.48 -2.09 3.86
N ALA A 80 -11.54 -2.17 4.67
CA ALA A 80 -12.50 -3.27 4.60
C ALA A 80 -13.43 -3.13 3.37
N PRO A 81 -13.76 -4.24 2.69
CA PRO A 81 -14.83 -4.23 1.68
C PRO A 81 -16.18 -3.89 2.34
N PRO A 82 -17.18 -3.43 1.56
CA PRO A 82 -18.50 -3.16 2.09
C PRO A 82 -19.13 -4.43 2.65
N ARG A 83 -20.05 -4.25 3.60
CA ARG A 83 -20.93 -5.32 4.05
C ARG A 83 -22.08 -5.48 3.06
N PHE A 84 -22.41 -6.72 2.72
CA PHE A 84 -23.55 -7.08 1.89
C PHE A 84 -24.65 -7.60 2.80
N ASP A 85 -25.42 -6.67 3.35
CA ASP A 85 -26.45 -6.95 4.35
C ASP A 85 -27.83 -6.82 3.69
N GLY A 86 -28.63 -7.90 3.69
CA GLY A 86 -30.01 -7.84 3.20
C GLY A 86 -30.46 -9.07 2.40
N ARG A 87 -31.70 -9.00 1.89
CA ARG A 87 -32.31 -10.08 1.08
C ARG A 87 -31.64 -10.22 -0.30
N SER A 88 -31.07 -9.15 -0.83
CA SER A 88 -30.40 -9.03 -2.13
C SER A 88 -28.87 -9.25 -2.08
N ARG A 89 -28.31 -9.68 -0.93
CA ARG A 89 -26.86 -9.76 -0.69
C ARG A 89 -26.05 -10.44 -1.80
N LYS A 90 -26.61 -11.45 -2.48
CA LYS A 90 -25.93 -12.21 -3.53
C LYS A 90 -25.76 -11.35 -4.79
N THR A 91 -26.83 -10.71 -5.23
CA THR A 91 -26.85 -9.83 -6.40
C THR A 91 -25.97 -8.61 -6.19
N GLU A 92 -26.08 -7.95 -5.03
CA GLU A 92 -25.24 -6.79 -4.69
C GLU A 92 -23.75 -7.13 -4.68
N ARG A 93 -23.40 -8.30 -4.12
CA ARG A 93 -22.01 -8.79 -4.14
C ARG A 93 -21.54 -9.09 -5.56
N GLU A 94 -22.37 -9.73 -6.38
CA GLU A 94 -22.02 -10.07 -7.77
C GLU A 94 -21.78 -8.81 -8.61
N GLU A 95 -22.66 -7.81 -8.51
CA GLU A 95 -22.53 -6.51 -9.18
C GLU A 95 -21.27 -5.76 -8.72
N TRP A 96 -21.06 -5.70 -7.40
CA TRP A 96 -19.87 -5.08 -6.84
C TRP A 96 -18.58 -5.77 -7.30
N CYS A 97 -18.57 -7.11 -7.31
CA CYS A 97 -17.43 -7.89 -7.79
C CYS A 97 -17.18 -7.71 -9.28
N ALA A 98 -18.24 -7.66 -10.10
CA ALA A 98 -18.13 -7.37 -11.52
C ALA A 98 -17.48 -6.00 -11.76
N ALA A 99 -17.92 -4.97 -11.03
CA ALA A 99 -17.36 -3.63 -11.12
C ALA A 99 -15.90 -3.51 -10.67
N ARG A 100 -15.44 -4.38 -9.75
CA ARG A 100 -14.05 -4.34 -9.24
C ARG A 100 -13.04 -5.16 -10.03
N ARG A 101 -13.49 -6.10 -10.87
CA ARG A 101 -12.60 -6.97 -11.63
C ARG A 101 -11.52 -6.23 -12.44
N PRO A 102 -11.84 -5.19 -13.24
CA PRO A 102 -10.83 -4.49 -14.03
C PRO A 102 -9.77 -3.81 -13.14
N THR A 103 -10.20 -3.17 -12.05
CA THR A 103 -9.28 -2.46 -11.14
C THR A 103 -8.37 -3.43 -10.38
N VAL A 104 -8.86 -4.62 -10.02
CA VAL A 104 -8.03 -5.66 -9.40
C VAL A 104 -7.00 -6.20 -10.38
N GLN A 105 -7.36 -6.39 -11.65
CA GLN A 105 -6.42 -6.82 -12.69
C GLN A 105 -5.35 -5.76 -12.97
N GLU A 106 -5.74 -4.48 -13.01
CA GLU A 106 -4.80 -3.37 -13.13
C GLU A 106 -3.84 -3.29 -11.93
N LEU A 107 -4.36 -3.53 -10.71
CA LEU A 107 -3.53 -3.57 -9.51
C LEU A 107 -2.44 -4.64 -9.63
N ASP A 108 -2.76 -5.84 -10.10
CA ASP A 108 -1.79 -6.92 -10.28
C ASP A 108 -0.63 -6.51 -11.18
N GLY A 109 -0.93 -5.93 -12.36
CA GLY A 109 0.07 -5.42 -13.29
C GLY A 109 0.91 -4.28 -12.70
N ARG A 110 0.27 -3.35 -11.98
CA ARG A 110 0.98 -2.23 -11.32
C ARG A 110 1.91 -2.70 -10.22
N LEU A 111 1.43 -3.60 -9.36
CA LEU A 111 2.21 -4.12 -8.25
C LEU A 111 3.32 -5.05 -8.71
N THR A 112 3.20 -5.74 -9.86
CA THR A 112 4.29 -6.55 -10.42
C THR A 112 5.29 -5.75 -11.25
N GLY A 113 4.92 -4.56 -11.71
CA GLY A 113 5.77 -3.67 -12.50
C GLY A 113 6.62 -2.69 -11.68
N PRO A 114 7.24 -1.70 -12.36
CA PRO A 114 8.11 -0.69 -11.75
C PRO A 114 7.43 0.20 -10.71
N GLU A 115 6.11 0.36 -10.79
CA GLU A 115 5.37 1.10 -9.77
C GLU A 115 5.37 0.36 -8.43
N GLY A 116 5.20 -0.98 -8.46
CA GLY A 116 5.34 -1.82 -7.28
C GLY A 116 6.69 -1.66 -6.60
N ASP A 117 7.79 -1.58 -7.36
CA ASP A 117 9.14 -1.37 -6.81
C ASP A 117 9.24 -0.02 -6.08
N ARG A 118 8.73 1.06 -6.70
CA ARG A 118 8.70 2.39 -6.07
C ARG A 118 7.87 2.41 -4.79
N LEU A 119 6.75 1.69 -4.75
CA LEU A 119 5.91 1.61 -3.55
C LEU A 119 6.61 0.85 -2.41
N ILE A 120 7.42 -0.16 -2.73
CA ILE A 120 8.25 -0.85 -1.75
C ILE A 120 9.36 0.07 -1.22
N GLU A 121 10.04 0.81 -2.10
CA GLU A 121 11.04 1.81 -1.67
C GLU A 121 10.41 2.86 -0.74
N GLN A 122 9.19 3.32 -1.04
CA GLN A 122 8.44 4.24 -0.17
C GLN A 122 8.07 3.58 1.17
N ALA A 123 7.62 2.32 1.15
CA ALA A 123 7.30 1.57 2.36
C ALA A 123 8.53 1.46 3.29
N GLU A 124 9.70 1.13 2.73
CA GLU A 124 10.97 1.06 3.45
C GLU A 124 11.44 2.45 3.94
N ALA A 125 11.18 3.51 3.19
CA ALA A 125 11.48 4.88 3.61
C ALA A 125 10.60 5.34 4.78
N VAL A 126 9.31 4.99 4.77
CA VAL A 126 8.37 5.29 5.86
C VAL A 126 8.76 4.55 7.14
N GLN A 127 9.13 3.27 7.04
CA GLN A 127 9.55 2.46 8.20
C GLN A 127 10.83 2.97 8.88
N ARG A 128 11.72 3.63 8.13
CA ARG A 128 12.98 4.19 8.66
C ARG A 128 12.80 5.53 9.37
N ARG A 129 11.60 6.13 9.37
CA ARG A 129 11.36 7.40 10.05
C ARG A 129 11.28 7.19 11.58
N PRO A 130 12.00 8.00 12.37
CA PRO A 130 11.77 8.02 13.81
C PRO A 130 10.34 8.50 14.09
N GLY A 131 9.65 7.79 14.97
CA GLY A 131 8.30 8.11 15.44
C GLY A 131 8.32 9.19 16.52
#